data_AF-A0A4P7WF59-F1
#
_entry.id   AF-A0A4P7WF59-F1
#
_cell.length_a   1.000
_cell.length_b   1.000
_cell.length_c   1.000
_cell.angle_alpha   90.00
_cell.angle_beta   90.00
_cell.angle_gamma   90.00
#
_symmetry.space_group_name_H-M   'P 1'
#
loop_
_entity.id
_entity.type
_entity.pdbx_description
1 polymer ?
#
loop_
_entity_poly.entity_id
_entity_poly.type
_entity_poly.pdbx_seq_one_letter_code
_entity_poly.pdbx_strand_id
1 'polypeptide(L)'
;MRMWGKLFGTAAGIATGGPVGGIIGFILGAKADNNSLLSSPAGWGKHFPSQGKADPQGAAFFTAVKVSALLGKKEQLLGLASLILGAKIAKIDGPVNQAEIDSFKSAVRVPDENLSAIGKAFDKARERTDDFERYAIEIGRPFQDNPQPLEPVLHLLFQIARADLLTGQPLHPAEEAFLRKVHKAFHLSQSAWERASMGIMPPNSSTSDISAYRILGVSPDADLETIRIRWRLLMRKYHPDTIEQKILTKEQEMIFRERAQRINNAWDHIKKERNNHAP
;
A
#
# COMPACT_ATOMS: atom_id res chain seq x y z
N MET A 1 -23.38 -27.91 16.80
CA MET A 1 -22.67 -26.74 17.37
C MET A 1 -21.36 -26.57 16.62
N ARG A 2 -21.24 -25.55 15.76
CA ARG A 2 -20.14 -25.44 14.77
C ARG A 2 -19.71 -23.97 14.51
N MET A 3 -19.88 -23.10 15.51
CA MET A 3 -19.44 -21.68 15.45
C MET A 3 -17.97 -21.49 15.82
N TRP A 4 -17.33 -22.49 16.43
CA TRP A 4 -15.99 -22.35 17.00
C TRP A 4 -14.89 -22.23 15.94
N GLY A 5 -15.01 -22.86 14.77
CA GLY A 5 -13.98 -22.77 13.71
C GLY A 5 -13.79 -21.36 13.13
N LYS A 6 -14.85 -20.54 13.10
CA LYS A 6 -14.82 -19.17 12.55
C LYS A 6 -14.19 -18.19 13.54
N LEU A 7 -14.51 -18.32 14.82
CA LEU A 7 -13.93 -17.52 15.90
C LEU A 7 -12.45 -17.85 16.13
N PHE A 8 -12.05 -19.13 16.05
CA PHE A 8 -10.64 -19.51 16.20
C PHE A 8 -9.79 -19.17 14.98
N GLY A 9 -10.31 -19.24 13.75
CA GLY A 9 -9.58 -18.80 12.56
C GLY A 9 -9.27 -17.31 12.59
N THR A 10 -10.26 -16.49 12.93
CA THR A 10 -10.08 -15.04 13.07
C THR A 10 -9.21 -14.68 14.29
N ALA A 11 -9.38 -15.36 15.43
CA ALA A 11 -8.57 -15.09 16.63
C ALA A 11 -7.12 -15.57 16.52
N ALA A 12 -6.87 -16.76 15.96
CA ALA A 12 -5.53 -17.28 15.72
C ALA A 12 -4.80 -16.41 14.70
N GLY A 13 -5.48 -15.99 13.63
CA GLY A 13 -4.94 -15.03 12.67
C GLY A 13 -4.59 -13.68 13.30
N ILE A 14 -5.40 -13.18 14.24
CA ILE A 14 -5.09 -11.96 15.00
C ILE A 14 -3.87 -12.19 15.92
N ALA A 15 -3.75 -13.36 16.53
CA ALA A 15 -2.70 -13.68 17.50
C ALA A 15 -1.31 -13.87 16.87
N THR A 16 -1.20 -14.43 15.66
CA THR A 16 0.09 -14.62 14.97
C THR A 16 0.47 -13.50 14.02
N GLY A 17 -0.51 -12.83 13.38
CA GLY A 17 -0.24 -11.85 12.31
C GLY A 17 -0.96 -10.51 12.47
N GLY A 18 -1.49 -10.22 13.66
CA GLY A 18 -2.24 -8.98 13.92
C GLY A 18 -3.52 -8.84 13.08
N PRO A 19 -4.03 -7.62 12.88
CA PRO A 19 -5.32 -7.39 12.22
C PRO A 19 -5.44 -7.97 10.79
N VAL A 20 -4.31 -8.11 10.08
CA VAL A 20 -4.25 -8.69 8.71
C VAL A 20 -4.34 -10.21 8.76
N GLY A 21 -3.65 -10.85 9.71
CA GLY A 21 -3.79 -12.28 9.94
C GLY A 21 -5.23 -12.65 10.33
N GLY A 22 -5.96 -11.77 11.03
CA GLY A 22 -7.39 -11.95 11.32
C GLY A 22 -8.28 -12.06 10.08
N ILE A 23 -7.97 -11.31 9.02
CA ILE A 23 -8.71 -11.33 7.75
C ILE A 23 -8.40 -12.64 6.99
N ILE A 24 -7.12 -13.01 6.93
CA ILE A 24 -6.67 -14.27 6.30
C ILE A 24 -7.24 -15.48 7.06
N GLY A 25 -7.23 -15.42 8.39
CA GLY A 25 -7.78 -16.43 9.27
C GLY A 25 -9.31 -16.57 9.18
N PHE A 26 -10.03 -15.48 8.92
CA PHE A 26 -11.45 -15.52 8.58
C PHE A 26 -11.70 -16.23 7.24
N ILE A 27 -10.89 -15.92 6.22
CA ILE A 27 -10.95 -16.54 4.89
C ILE A 27 -10.60 -18.04 4.96
N LEU A 28 -9.62 -18.43 5.77
CA LEU A 28 -9.20 -19.83 5.94
C LEU A 28 -10.14 -20.63 6.85
N GLY A 29 -10.68 -20.03 7.92
CA GLY A 29 -11.69 -20.65 8.80
C GLY A 29 -13.00 -20.96 8.07
N ALA A 30 -13.27 -20.28 6.96
CA ALA A 30 -14.39 -20.57 6.06
C ALA A 30 -14.18 -21.83 5.19
N LYS A 31 -12.96 -22.39 5.12
CA LYS A 31 -12.65 -23.56 4.30
C LYS A 31 -12.84 -24.92 5.02
N ALA A 32 -13.12 -24.90 6.33
CA ALA A 32 -13.24 -26.11 7.14
C ALA A 32 -14.65 -26.75 7.13
N ASP A 33 -15.66 -26.12 6.51
CA ASP A 33 -17.00 -26.70 6.37
C ASP A 33 -17.56 -26.51 4.96
N ASN A 34 -18.00 -27.62 4.38
CA ASN A 34 -18.44 -27.82 3.00
C ASN A 34 -19.27 -26.68 2.36
N ASN A 35 -18.88 -26.33 1.13
CA ASN A 35 -19.63 -25.83 -0.04
C ASN A 35 -20.73 -24.76 0.09
N SER A 36 -20.87 -24.06 1.21
CA SER A 36 -21.74 -22.88 1.32
C SER A 36 -20.90 -21.60 1.39
N LEU A 37 -20.27 -21.26 0.27
CA LEU A 37 -19.43 -20.04 0.13
C LEU A 37 -20.22 -18.73 0.14
N LEU A 38 -21.55 -18.76 0.11
CA LEU A 38 -22.39 -17.55 -0.04
C LEU A 38 -23.67 -17.68 0.79
N SER A 39 -23.57 -17.52 2.10
CA SER A 39 -24.65 -16.86 2.83
C SER A 39 -24.14 -15.49 3.28
N SER A 40 -24.30 -14.53 2.36
CA SER A 40 -24.57 -13.14 2.75
C SER A 40 -25.63 -13.17 3.86
N PRO A 41 -25.51 -12.39 4.95
CA PRO A 41 -26.58 -12.29 5.93
C PRO A 41 -27.88 -12.04 5.18
N ALA A 42 -28.86 -12.92 5.37
CA ALA A 42 -30.01 -13.06 4.48
C ALA A 42 -30.60 -11.70 4.06
N GLY A 43 -30.66 -11.45 2.75
CA GLY A 43 -31.28 -10.24 2.17
C GLY A 43 -30.34 -9.08 1.82
N TRP A 44 -29.06 -9.11 2.19
CA TRP A 44 -28.13 -8.00 1.90
C TRP A 44 -27.78 -7.86 0.41
N GLY A 45 -27.65 -8.98 -0.32
CA GLY A 45 -27.42 -8.97 -1.77
C GLY A 45 -28.54 -8.32 -2.59
N LYS A 46 -29.75 -8.15 -2.01
CA LYS A 46 -30.88 -7.44 -2.65
C LYS A 46 -30.80 -5.93 -2.51
N HIS A 47 -30.06 -5.42 -1.51
CA HIS A 47 -29.94 -3.98 -1.22
C HIS A 47 -28.78 -3.31 -1.95
N PHE A 48 -27.92 -4.09 -2.61
CA PHE A 48 -26.74 -3.59 -3.32
C PHE A 48 -26.65 -4.25 -4.71
N PRO A 49 -27.49 -3.84 -5.66
CA PRO A 49 -27.43 -4.37 -7.02
C PRO A 49 -26.08 -3.98 -7.64
N SER A 50 -25.21 -4.97 -7.89
CA SER A 50 -24.08 -4.74 -8.80
C SER A 50 -24.66 -4.62 -10.20
N GLN A 51 -24.57 -3.44 -10.82
CA GLN A 51 -24.72 -3.39 -12.28
C GLN A 51 -23.50 -4.09 -12.88
N GLY A 52 -23.72 -5.29 -13.43
CA GLY A 52 -22.74 -6.21 -13.98
C GLY A 52 -23.12 -7.67 -13.74
N LYS A 53 -22.47 -8.61 -14.45
CA LYS A 53 -22.62 -10.06 -14.17
C LYS A 53 -22.33 -10.32 -12.68
N ALA A 54 -23.11 -11.22 -12.07
CA ALA A 54 -22.92 -11.62 -10.67
C ALA A 54 -21.49 -12.16 -10.51
N ASP A 55 -20.64 -11.40 -9.82
CA ASP A 55 -19.30 -11.80 -9.43
C ASP A 55 -19.31 -12.01 -7.91
N PRO A 56 -19.47 -13.27 -7.46
CA PRO A 56 -19.53 -13.57 -6.04
C PRO A 56 -18.24 -13.22 -5.30
N GLN A 57 -17.13 -13.10 -6.03
CA GLN A 57 -15.80 -12.94 -5.48
C GLN A 57 -15.44 -11.45 -5.38
N GLY A 58 -15.79 -10.66 -6.41
CA GLY A 58 -15.84 -9.20 -6.31
C GLY A 58 -16.78 -8.72 -5.19
N ALA A 59 -17.90 -9.42 -4.96
CA ALA A 59 -18.79 -9.10 -3.84
C ALA A 59 -18.11 -9.25 -2.46
N ALA A 60 -17.23 -10.24 -2.28
CA ALA A 60 -16.49 -10.44 -1.03
C ALA A 60 -15.48 -9.31 -0.77
N PHE A 61 -14.67 -8.95 -1.79
CA PHE A 61 -13.74 -7.82 -1.69
C PHE A 61 -14.48 -6.51 -1.41
N PHE A 62 -15.57 -6.26 -2.13
CA PHE A 62 -16.33 -5.02 -1.96
C PHE A 62 -17.00 -4.95 -0.58
N THR A 63 -17.48 -6.09 -0.06
CA THR A 63 -17.99 -6.19 1.32
C THR A 63 -16.88 -5.87 2.32
N ALA A 64 -15.68 -6.44 2.15
CA ALA A 64 -14.54 -6.18 3.03
C ALA A 64 -14.16 -4.68 3.05
N VAL A 65 -14.14 -4.03 1.89
CA VAL A 65 -13.91 -2.58 1.77
C VAL A 65 -15.00 -1.79 2.50
N LYS A 66 -16.28 -2.09 2.24
CA LYS A 66 -17.40 -1.38 2.91
C LYS A 66 -17.37 -1.54 4.41
N VAL A 67 -17.17 -2.77 4.91
CA VAL A 67 -17.10 -3.04 6.35
C VAL A 67 -15.91 -2.31 6.96
N SER A 68 -14.74 -2.33 6.32
CA SER A 68 -13.56 -1.61 6.81
C SER A 68 -13.78 -0.10 6.84
N ALA A 69 -14.46 0.45 5.82
CA ALA A 69 -14.85 1.86 5.78
C ALA A 69 -15.84 2.24 6.88
N LEU A 70 -16.89 1.46 7.08
CA LEU A 70 -17.91 1.69 8.11
C LEU A 70 -17.32 1.59 9.53
N LEU A 71 -16.39 0.67 9.74
CA LEU A 71 -15.72 0.48 11.03
C LEU A 71 -14.52 1.42 11.24
N GLY A 72 -14.22 2.30 10.28
CA GLY A 72 -13.09 3.23 10.37
C GLY A 72 -11.71 2.55 10.39
N LYS A 73 -11.59 1.31 9.88
CA LYS A 73 -10.34 0.54 9.86
C LYS A 73 -9.42 1.01 8.71
N LYS A 74 -8.87 2.21 8.86
CA LYS A 74 -8.10 2.90 7.80
C LYS A 74 -6.89 2.11 7.31
N GLU A 75 -6.12 1.48 8.20
CA GLU A 75 -4.97 0.65 7.78
C GLU A 75 -5.38 -0.55 6.91
N GLN A 76 -6.51 -1.19 7.25
CA GLN A 76 -7.05 -2.29 6.45
C GLN A 76 -7.52 -1.80 5.08
N LEU A 77 -8.12 -0.61 5.01
CA LEU A 77 -8.47 0.01 3.73
C LEU A 77 -7.25 0.28 2.86
N LEU A 78 -6.15 0.76 3.44
CA LEU A 78 -4.91 0.99 2.69
C LEU A 78 -4.33 -0.33 2.15
N GLY A 79 -4.32 -1.39 2.95
CA GLY A 79 -3.90 -2.72 2.50
C GLY A 79 -4.80 -3.29 1.39
N LEU A 80 -6.12 -3.16 1.53
CA LEU A 80 -7.10 -3.55 0.51
C LEU A 80 -6.95 -2.70 -0.76
N ALA A 81 -6.67 -1.41 -0.63
CA ALA A 81 -6.43 -0.51 -1.77
C ALA A 81 -5.21 -0.95 -2.56
N SER A 82 -4.08 -1.16 -1.88
CA SER A 82 -2.84 -1.63 -2.49
C SER A 82 -3.05 -2.95 -3.22
N LEU A 83 -3.72 -3.92 -2.59
CA LEU A 83 -3.99 -5.23 -3.18
C LEU A 83 -4.93 -5.14 -4.39
N ILE A 84 -6.12 -4.55 -4.21
CA ILE A 84 -7.19 -4.59 -5.20
C ILE A 84 -6.86 -3.68 -6.38
N LEU A 85 -6.45 -2.44 -6.13
CA LEU A 85 -6.14 -1.50 -7.20
C LEU A 85 -4.81 -1.84 -7.87
N GLY A 86 -3.82 -2.35 -7.11
CA GLY A 86 -2.55 -2.84 -7.66
C GLY A 86 -2.72 -4.02 -8.59
N ALA A 87 -3.58 -4.98 -8.24
CA ALA A 87 -3.91 -6.10 -9.11
C ALA A 87 -4.63 -5.67 -10.40
N LYS A 88 -5.52 -4.69 -10.29
CA LYS A 88 -6.31 -4.20 -11.44
C LYS A 88 -5.47 -3.37 -12.41
N ILE A 89 -4.58 -2.50 -11.90
CA ILE A 89 -3.73 -1.69 -12.78
C ILE A 89 -2.74 -2.56 -13.56
N ALA A 90 -2.14 -3.57 -12.93
CA ALA A 90 -1.23 -4.52 -13.58
C ALA A 90 -1.87 -5.33 -14.73
N LYS A 91 -3.20 -5.29 -14.86
CA LYS A 91 -3.96 -6.10 -15.81
C LYS A 91 -4.64 -5.29 -16.90
N ILE A 92 -4.67 -3.96 -16.79
CA ILE A 92 -5.62 -3.14 -17.54
C ILE A 92 -5.27 -2.98 -19.02
N ASP A 93 -3.99 -3.01 -19.35
CA ASP A 93 -3.45 -2.86 -20.69
C ASP A 93 -3.02 -4.21 -21.31
N GLY A 94 -2.78 -5.24 -20.49
CA GLY A 94 -2.35 -6.55 -21.01
C GLY A 94 -2.33 -7.70 -20.01
N PRO A 95 -1.70 -8.84 -20.38
CA PRO A 95 -1.35 -9.89 -19.44
C PRO A 95 -0.35 -9.37 -18.41
N VAL A 96 -0.62 -9.65 -17.13
CA VAL A 96 0.31 -9.28 -16.05
C VAL A 96 1.66 -9.94 -16.27
N ASN A 97 2.73 -9.17 -16.19
CA ASN A 97 4.10 -9.63 -16.33
C ASN A 97 4.81 -9.82 -14.97
N GLN A 98 5.98 -10.45 -15.00
CA GLN A 98 6.74 -10.74 -13.78
C GLN A 98 7.26 -9.47 -13.10
N ALA A 99 7.62 -8.44 -13.87
CA ALA A 99 8.13 -7.17 -13.33
C ALA A 99 7.07 -6.43 -12.50
N GLU A 100 5.81 -6.43 -12.94
CA GLU A 100 4.68 -5.84 -12.20
C GLU A 100 4.41 -6.58 -10.90
N ILE A 101 4.45 -7.93 -10.93
CA ILE A 101 4.27 -8.78 -9.74
C ILE A 101 5.38 -8.50 -8.73
N ASP A 102 6.63 -8.41 -9.19
CA ASP A 102 7.78 -8.16 -8.32
C ASP A 102 7.76 -6.73 -7.78
N SER A 103 7.32 -5.75 -8.58
CA SER A 103 7.08 -4.37 -8.15
C SER A 103 6.04 -4.33 -7.02
N PHE A 104 4.90 -5.02 -7.18
CA PHE A 104 3.89 -5.14 -6.13
C PHE A 104 4.44 -5.77 -4.83
N LYS A 105 5.12 -6.92 -4.93
CA LYS A 105 5.69 -7.62 -3.77
C LYS A 105 6.69 -6.75 -3.00
N SER A 106 7.55 -6.04 -3.73
CA SER A 106 8.59 -5.19 -3.14
C SER A 106 8.01 -4.03 -2.33
N ALA A 107 6.85 -3.53 -2.74
CA ALA A 107 6.23 -2.35 -2.17
C ALA A 107 5.27 -2.64 -1.01
N VAL A 108 4.58 -3.80 -1.02
CA VAL A 108 3.61 -4.16 0.04
C VAL A 108 4.26 -4.86 1.25
N ARG A 109 5.51 -5.32 1.14
CA ARG A 109 6.26 -6.02 2.23
C ARG A 109 5.42 -7.10 2.91
N VAL A 110 5.13 -8.15 2.16
CA VAL A 110 4.35 -9.29 2.64
C VAL A 110 5.28 -10.28 3.36
N PRO A 111 4.98 -10.69 4.61
CA PRO A 111 5.71 -11.77 5.28
C PRO A 111 5.66 -13.06 4.46
N ASP A 112 6.75 -13.84 4.45
CA ASP A 112 6.87 -15.03 3.59
C ASP A 112 5.73 -16.04 3.80
N GLU A 113 5.30 -16.21 5.05
CA GLU A 113 4.17 -17.04 5.47
C GLU A 113 2.83 -16.66 4.81
N ASN A 114 2.65 -15.39 4.41
CA ASN A 114 1.41 -14.87 3.83
C ASN A 114 1.47 -14.73 2.30
N LEU A 115 2.64 -14.97 1.67
CA LEU A 115 2.82 -14.78 0.23
C LEU A 115 1.85 -15.59 -0.62
N SER A 116 1.60 -16.86 -0.26
CA SER A 116 0.66 -17.71 -1.02
C SER A 116 -0.78 -17.19 -0.95
N ALA A 117 -1.21 -16.69 0.20
CA ALA A 117 -2.56 -16.16 0.39
C ALA A 117 -2.73 -14.83 -0.35
N ILE A 118 -1.75 -13.92 -0.24
CA ILE A 118 -1.76 -12.64 -0.95
C ILE A 118 -1.68 -12.86 -2.47
N GLY A 119 -0.88 -13.81 -2.95
CA GLY A 119 -0.81 -14.16 -4.36
C GLY A 119 -2.17 -14.58 -4.92
N LYS A 120 -2.88 -15.49 -4.23
CA LYS A 120 -4.24 -15.90 -4.63
C LYS A 120 -5.24 -14.75 -4.61
N ALA A 121 -5.16 -13.87 -3.62
CA ALA A 121 -6.04 -12.71 -3.53
C ALA A 121 -5.74 -11.68 -4.63
N PHE A 122 -4.47 -11.47 -4.98
CA PHE A 122 -4.04 -10.64 -6.10
C PHE A 122 -4.54 -11.21 -7.42
N ASP A 123 -4.32 -12.51 -7.66
CA ASP A 123 -4.83 -13.22 -8.83
C ASP A 123 -6.33 -13.06 -8.97
N LYS A 124 -7.04 -13.14 -7.85
CA LYS A 124 -8.48 -12.97 -7.82
C LYS A 124 -8.91 -11.55 -8.16
N ALA A 125 -8.25 -10.56 -7.58
CA ALA A 125 -8.60 -9.15 -7.76
C ALA A 125 -8.38 -8.67 -9.20
N ARG A 126 -7.41 -9.25 -9.93
CA ARG A 126 -7.13 -8.91 -11.33
C ARG A 126 -8.06 -9.56 -12.36
N GLU A 127 -8.85 -10.58 -12.01
CA GLU A 127 -9.75 -11.24 -12.97
C GLU A 127 -10.76 -10.28 -13.62
N ARG A 128 -11.07 -9.19 -12.91
CA ARG A 128 -12.00 -8.16 -13.34
C ARG A 128 -11.37 -6.79 -13.12
N THR A 129 -11.40 -5.92 -14.13
CA THR A 129 -10.79 -4.58 -14.05
C THR A 129 -11.80 -3.45 -14.22
N ASP A 130 -13.01 -3.68 -14.74
CA ASP A 130 -14.03 -2.66 -15.04
C ASP A 130 -14.71 -2.04 -13.80
N ASP A 131 -14.49 -2.62 -12.61
CA ASP A 131 -15.11 -2.21 -11.35
C ASP A 131 -14.17 -1.43 -10.41
N PHE A 132 -12.93 -1.16 -10.83
CA PHE A 132 -11.91 -0.49 -10.01
C PHE A 132 -12.36 0.85 -9.44
N GLU A 133 -13.12 1.62 -10.21
CA GLU A 133 -13.56 2.96 -9.83
C GLU A 133 -14.49 2.91 -8.62
N ARG A 134 -15.31 1.85 -8.48
CA ARG A 134 -16.16 1.65 -7.30
C ARG A 134 -15.33 1.39 -6.05
N TYR A 135 -14.24 0.61 -6.16
CA TYR A 135 -13.32 0.41 -5.05
C TYR A 135 -12.61 1.72 -4.67
N ALA A 136 -12.09 2.45 -5.65
CA ALA A 136 -11.38 3.70 -5.40
C ALA A 136 -12.27 4.73 -4.68
N ILE A 137 -13.53 4.87 -5.09
CA ILE A 137 -14.51 5.76 -4.44
C ILE A 137 -14.81 5.31 -3.01
N GLU A 138 -15.07 4.01 -2.81
CA GLU A 138 -15.45 3.50 -1.48
C GLU A 138 -14.27 3.57 -0.49
N ILE A 139 -13.05 3.33 -0.97
CA ILE A 139 -11.81 3.45 -0.19
C ILE A 139 -11.48 4.91 0.10
N GLY A 140 -11.71 5.83 -0.84
CA GLY A 140 -11.42 7.25 -0.67
C GLY A 140 -12.34 7.95 0.35
N ARG A 141 -13.60 7.52 0.47
CA ARG A 141 -14.61 8.18 1.30
C ARG A 141 -14.16 8.43 2.76
N PRO A 142 -13.59 7.45 3.50
CA PRO A 142 -13.17 7.67 4.90
C PRO A 142 -11.94 8.57 5.10
N PHE A 143 -11.30 9.01 4.01
CA PHE A 143 -10.10 9.84 4.01
C PHE A 143 -10.35 11.26 3.49
N GLN A 144 -11.60 11.67 3.21
CA GLN A 144 -11.90 13.01 2.67
C GLN A 144 -11.29 14.16 3.50
N ASP A 145 -11.33 14.04 4.83
CA ASP A 145 -10.77 15.06 5.73
C ASP A 145 -9.24 15.02 5.81
N ASN A 146 -8.62 13.88 5.49
CA ASN A 146 -7.18 13.70 5.51
C ASN A 146 -6.79 12.66 4.44
N PRO A 147 -6.60 13.09 3.18
CA PRO A 147 -6.33 12.19 2.05
C PRO A 147 -4.86 11.76 1.98
N GLN A 148 -3.96 12.39 2.74
CA GLN A 148 -2.52 12.11 2.73
C GLN A 148 -2.15 10.61 2.88
N PRO A 149 -2.84 9.80 3.71
CA PRO A 149 -2.53 8.36 3.82
C PRO A 149 -2.76 7.55 2.54
N LEU A 150 -3.49 8.08 1.55
CA LEU A 150 -3.70 7.44 0.25
C LEU A 150 -2.59 7.74 -0.76
N GLU A 151 -1.71 8.72 -0.50
CA GLU A 151 -0.59 9.05 -1.39
C GLU A 151 0.37 7.86 -1.63
N PRO A 152 0.77 7.07 -0.61
CA PRO A 152 1.60 5.89 -0.83
C PRO A 152 0.92 4.83 -1.71
N VAL A 153 -0.42 4.71 -1.63
CA VAL A 153 -1.17 3.82 -2.51
C VAL A 153 -1.09 4.32 -3.94
N LEU A 154 -1.31 5.61 -4.20
CA LEU A 154 -1.18 6.17 -5.55
C LEU A 154 0.24 5.98 -6.10
N HIS A 155 1.26 6.22 -5.27
CA HIS A 155 2.66 5.99 -5.62
C HIS A 155 2.93 4.53 -6.00
N LEU A 156 2.43 3.57 -5.22
CA LEU A 156 2.49 2.14 -5.54
C LEU A 156 1.88 1.85 -6.91
N LEU A 157 0.72 2.41 -7.23
CA LEU A 157 0.06 2.17 -8.52
C LEU A 157 0.91 2.66 -9.69
N PHE A 158 1.53 3.84 -9.58
CA PHE A 158 2.50 4.32 -10.57
C PHE A 158 3.73 3.42 -10.67
N GLN A 159 4.21 2.89 -9.54
CA GLN A 159 5.36 1.97 -9.52
C GLN A 159 5.05 0.64 -10.23
N ILE A 160 3.81 0.15 -10.13
CA ILE A 160 3.37 -1.05 -10.84
C ILE A 160 3.25 -0.77 -12.34
N ALA A 161 2.53 0.30 -12.71
CA ALA A 161 2.29 0.68 -14.12
C ALA A 161 3.57 1.06 -14.89
N ARG A 162 4.67 1.36 -14.19
CA ARG A 162 5.97 1.66 -14.81
C ARG A 162 6.97 0.52 -14.71
N ALA A 163 6.58 -0.64 -14.17
CA ALA A 163 7.52 -1.69 -13.79
C ALA A 163 8.26 -2.31 -14.99
N ASP A 164 7.62 -2.36 -16.15
CA ASP A 164 8.17 -2.90 -17.40
C ASP A 164 8.55 -1.81 -18.42
N LEU A 165 8.30 -0.55 -18.10
CA LEU A 165 8.62 0.60 -18.96
C LEU A 165 10.07 1.06 -18.77
N LEU A 166 10.69 1.48 -19.88
CA LEU A 166 11.98 2.16 -19.82
C LEU A 166 11.83 3.58 -19.27
N THR A 167 12.88 4.10 -18.64
CA THR A 167 12.91 5.46 -18.10
C THR A 167 12.52 6.49 -19.17
N GLY A 168 11.47 7.26 -18.89
CA GLY A 168 10.95 8.30 -19.79
C GLY A 168 9.90 7.83 -20.79
N GLN A 169 9.56 6.53 -20.83
CA GLN A 169 8.42 6.07 -21.62
C GLN A 169 7.08 6.53 -21.00
N PRO A 170 6.12 6.95 -21.84
CA PRO A 170 4.77 7.28 -21.38
C PRO A 170 4.02 6.01 -20.95
N LEU A 171 3.10 6.16 -20.00
CA LEU A 171 2.18 5.10 -19.60
C LEU A 171 1.24 4.75 -20.76
N HIS A 172 0.68 3.53 -20.73
CA HIS A 172 -0.38 3.19 -21.66
C HIS A 172 -1.63 4.06 -21.37
N PRO A 173 -2.40 4.52 -22.39
CA PRO A 173 -3.55 5.40 -22.17
C PRO A 173 -4.60 4.85 -21.20
N ALA A 174 -4.77 3.52 -21.16
CA ALA A 174 -5.68 2.85 -20.22
C ALA A 174 -5.21 2.95 -18.76
N GLU A 175 -3.91 2.82 -18.51
CA GLU A 175 -3.31 2.95 -17.17
C GLU A 175 -3.36 4.40 -16.70
N GLU A 176 -3.05 5.35 -17.58
CA GLU A 176 -3.14 6.77 -17.25
C GLU A 176 -4.59 7.15 -16.89
N ALA A 177 -5.57 6.69 -17.68
CA ALA A 177 -6.99 6.91 -17.39
C ALA A 177 -7.41 6.29 -16.05
N PHE A 178 -6.91 5.10 -15.73
CA PHE A 178 -7.12 4.45 -14.44
C PHE A 178 -6.56 5.27 -13.28
N LEU A 179 -5.29 5.67 -13.37
CA LEU A 179 -4.61 6.44 -12.33
C LEU A 179 -5.30 7.78 -12.09
N ARG A 180 -5.73 8.48 -13.15
CA ARG A 180 -6.47 9.75 -13.03
C ARG A 180 -7.79 9.58 -12.29
N LYS A 181 -8.52 8.49 -12.57
CA LYS A 181 -9.76 8.17 -11.86
C LYS A 181 -9.52 7.84 -10.38
N VAL A 182 -8.48 7.07 -10.08
CA VAL A 182 -8.09 6.76 -8.69
C VAL A 182 -7.65 8.01 -7.95
N HIS A 183 -6.80 8.84 -8.54
CA HIS A 183 -6.35 10.12 -7.98
C HIS A 183 -7.53 11.03 -7.62
N LYS A 184 -8.50 11.17 -8.53
CA LYS A 184 -9.74 11.91 -8.28
C LYS A 184 -10.57 11.29 -7.15
N ALA A 185 -10.75 9.97 -7.16
CA ALA A 185 -11.52 9.27 -6.12
C ALA A 185 -10.88 9.36 -4.73
N PHE A 186 -9.55 9.47 -4.67
CA PHE A 186 -8.80 9.66 -3.42
C PHE A 186 -8.74 11.12 -2.96
N HIS A 187 -9.26 12.07 -3.74
CA HIS A 187 -9.27 13.50 -3.42
C HIS A 187 -7.86 14.04 -3.13
N LEU A 188 -6.86 13.48 -3.82
CA LEU A 188 -5.47 13.87 -3.67
C LEU A 188 -5.17 15.16 -4.43
N SER A 189 -4.22 15.94 -3.91
CA SER A 189 -3.80 17.18 -4.57
C SER A 189 -3.07 16.90 -5.89
N GLN A 190 -2.92 17.93 -6.72
CA GLN A 190 -2.10 17.84 -7.93
C GLN A 190 -0.62 17.58 -7.60
N SER A 191 -0.12 18.11 -6.48
CA SER A 191 1.27 17.85 -6.06
C SER A 191 1.49 16.39 -5.66
N ALA A 192 0.47 15.71 -5.11
CA ALA A 192 0.54 14.27 -4.86
C ALA A 192 0.60 13.46 -6.15
N TRP A 193 -0.16 13.87 -7.18
CA TRP A 193 -0.07 13.29 -8.53
C TRP A 193 1.34 13.43 -9.12
N GLU A 194 1.88 14.65 -9.10
CA GLU A 194 3.22 14.95 -9.64
C GLU A 194 4.29 14.09 -8.96
N ARG A 195 4.30 14.05 -7.62
CA ARG A 195 5.23 13.19 -6.85
C ARG A 195 5.10 11.73 -7.24
N ALA A 196 3.89 11.19 -7.25
CA ALA A 196 3.67 9.79 -7.60
C ALA A 196 4.11 9.48 -9.04
N SER A 197 3.81 10.37 -9.99
CA SER A 197 4.18 10.21 -11.40
C SER A 197 5.68 10.22 -11.66
N MET A 198 6.43 10.95 -10.82
CA MET A 198 7.90 11.03 -10.84
C MET A 198 8.58 9.93 -10.02
N GLY A 199 7.81 9.03 -9.37
CA GLY A 199 8.39 8.03 -8.48
C GLY A 199 9.00 8.64 -7.20
N ILE A 200 8.53 9.81 -6.80
CA ILE A 200 8.94 10.48 -5.55
C ILE A 200 8.01 10.02 -4.42
N MET A 201 8.61 9.48 -3.36
CA MET A 201 7.90 9.00 -2.17
C MET A 201 7.39 10.20 -1.36
N PRO A 202 6.14 10.20 -0.84
CA PRO A 202 5.63 11.32 -0.08
C PRO A 202 6.39 11.55 1.23
N PRO A 203 6.53 12.81 1.69
CA PRO A 203 7.38 13.18 2.84
C PRO A 203 6.96 12.52 4.17
N ASN A 204 5.68 12.10 4.28
CA ASN A 204 5.09 11.47 5.46
C ASN A 204 4.65 10.01 5.22
N SER A 205 5.08 9.33 4.14
CA SER A 205 4.89 7.87 4.10
C SER A 205 5.64 7.30 5.29
N SER A 206 4.87 6.83 6.28
CA SER A 206 5.36 6.23 7.52
C SER A 206 6.54 5.35 7.17
N THR A 207 7.70 5.85 7.57
CA THR A 207 8.95 5.16 7.39
C THR A 207 8.88 4.00 8.36
N SER A 208 8.28 2.87 7.98
CA SER A 208 8.36 1.61 8.74
C SER A 208 9.77 1.45 9.31
N ASP A 209 9.93 0.91 10.52
CA ASP A 209 11.25 0.86 11.20
C ASP A 209 12.36 0.38 10.25
N ILE A 210 12.11 -0.73 9.55
CA ILE A 210 13.00 -1.31 8.54
C ILE A 210 13.33 -0.35 7.40
N SER A 211 12.41 0.53 6.98
CA SER A 211 12.70 1.56 5.97
C SER A 211 13.55 2.72 6.51
N ALA A 212 13.53 3.02 7.80
CA ALA A 212 14.34 4.08 8.39
C ALA A 212 15.82 3.67 8.47
N TYR A 213 16.08 2.45 8.96
CA TYR A 213 17.43 1.86 8.96
C TYR A 213 17.98 1.73 7.53
N ARG A 214 17.13 1.38 6.57
CA ARG A 214 17.51 1.33 5.13
C ARG A 214 17.82 2.71 4.54
N ILE A 215 17.08 3.77 4.89
CA ILE A 215 17.37 5.14 4.42
C ILE A 215 18.74 5.61 4.92
N LEU A 216 19.10 5.25 6.15
CA LEU A 216 20.42 5.54 6.72
C LEU A 216 21.51 4.55 6.25
N GLY A 217 21.12 3.43 5.64
CA GLY A 217 22.04 2.39 5.16
C GLY A 217 22.75 1.67 6.32
N VAL A 218 22.01 1.39 7.39
CA VAL A 218 22.48 0.71 8.61
C VAL A 218 21.62 -0.51 8.90
N SER A 219 22.16 -1.47 9.64
CA SER A 219 21.38 -2.61 10.13
C SER A 219 20.40 -2.18 11.23
N PRO A 220 19.19 -2.77 11.33
CA PRO A 220 18.35 -2.66 12.51
C PRO A 220 19.02 -3.13 13.80
N ASP A 221 20.02 -4.00 13.74
CA ASP A 221 20.76 -4.46 14.92
C ASP A 221 21.91 -3.54 15.33
N ALA A 222 22.17 -2.47 14.56
CA ALA A 222 23.25 -1.54 14.86
C ALA A 222 22.96 -0.74 16.15
N ASP A 223 24.02 -0.41 16.88
CA ASP A 223 23.91 0.45 18.05
C ASP A 223 23.54 1.90 17.68
N LEU A 224 22.93 2.61 18.62
CA LEU A 224 22.45 3.98 18.39
C LEU A 224 23.61 4.93 18.01
N GLU A 225 24.82 4.66 18.51
CA GLU A 225 26.01 5.44 18.20
C GLU A 225 26.44 5.29 16.73
N THR A 226 26.50 4.07 16.20
CA THR A 226 26.79 3.81 14.78
C THR A 226 25.75 4.45 13.87
N ILE A 227 24.47 4.35 14.25
CA ILE A 227 23.36 4.96 13.50
C ILE A 227 23.50 6.49 13.48
N ARG A 228 23.83 7.10 14.63
CA ARG A 228 24.05 8.56 14.75
C ARG A 228 25.26 9.04 13.97
N ILE A 229 26.34 8.26 13.93
CA ILE A 229 27.52 8.55 13.10
C ILE A 229 27.12 8.53 11.62
N ARG A 230 26.36 7.52 11.20
CA ARG A 230 25.92 7.40 9.81
C ARG A 230 24.99 8.53 9.38
N TRP A 231 24.03 8.90 10.23
CA TRP A 231 23.17 10.07 10.01
C TRP A 231 23.99 11.36 9.82
N ARG A 232 24.96 11.64 10.70
CA ARG A 232 25.83 12.83 10.57
C ARG A 232 26.62 12.84 9.27
N LEU A 233 27.13 11.68 8.85
CA LEU A 233 27.89 11.55 7.61
C LEU A 233 27.00 11.80 6.38
N LEU A 234 25.78 11.27 6.38
CA LEU A 234 24.80 11.52 5.33
C LEU A 234 24.36 12.98 5.31
N MET A 235 24.09 13.59 6.47
CA MET A 235 23.76 15.02 6.55
C MET A 235 24.89 15.88 6.03
N ARG A 236 26.14 15.62 6.38
CA ARG A 236 27.29 16.36 5.82
C ARG A 236 27.41 16.24 4.29
N LYS A 237 26.87 15.19 3.68
CA LYS A 237 26.85 15.01 2.22
C LYS A 237 25.70 15.74 1.53
N TYR A 238 24.58 15.91 2.22
CA TYR A 238 23.32 16.41 1.64
C TYR A 238 22.82 17.71 2.30
N HIS A 239 23.56 18.31 3.24
CA HIS A 239 23.17 19.53 3.96
C HIS A 239 23.07 20.73 3.00
N PRO A 240 22.10 21.65 3.19
CA PRO A 240 21.99 22.92 2.46
C PRO A 240 23.32 23.65 2.28
N ASP A 241 24.10 23.81 3.34
CA ASP A 241 25.41 24.48 3.31
C ASP A 241 26.45 23.78 2.41
N THR A 242 26.32 22.47 2.18
CA THR A 242 27.20 21.71 1.27
C THR A 242 26.75 21.80 -0.20
N ILE A 243 25.47 22.12 -0.41
CA ILE A 243 24.84 22.33 -1.73
C ILE A 243 25.21 23.72 -2.24
N GLU A 244 25.23 24.75 -1.38
CA GLU A 244 25.58 26.14 -1.73
C GLU A 244 27.01 26.30 -2.27
N GLN A 245 27.90 25.36 -1.96
CA GLN A 245 29.28 25.33 -2.45
C GLN A 245 29.42 24.67 -3.83
N LYS A 246 28.34 24.12 -4.40
CA LYS A 246 28.34 23.43 -5.69
C LYS A 246 27.47 24.18 -6.71
N ILE A 247 27.95 24.27 -7.94
CA ILE A 247 27.13 24.75 -9.06
C ILE A 247 26.13 23.64 -9.41
N LEU A 248 24.87 23.83 -9.04
CA LEU A 248 23.78 22.86 -9.25
C LEU A 248 22.62 23.52 -10.00
N THR A 249 21.87 22.73 -10.74
CA THR A 249 20.58 23.18 -11.31
C THR A 249 19.50 23.22 -10.22
N LYS A 250 18.43 23.99 -10.42
CA LYS A 250 17.30 24.05 -9.46
C LYS A 250 16.67 22.68 -9.17
N GLU A 251 16.65 21.80 -10.16
CA GLU A 251 16.19 20.41 -10.02
C GLU A 251 17.12 19.59 -9.12
N GLN A 252 18.43 19.76 -9.27
CA GLN A 252 19.42 19.10 -8.41
C GLN A 252 19.34 19.61 -6.97
N GLU A 253 19.20 20.92 -6.76
CA GLU A 253 18.99 21.49 -5.41
C GLU A 253 17.76 20.90 -4.72
N MET A 254 16.66 20.73 -5.46
CA MET A 254 15.43 20.13 -4.94
C MET A 254 15.65 18.68 -4.50
N ILE A 255 16.31 17.87 -5.34
CA ILE A 255 16.64 16.47 -5.03
C ILE A 255 17.51 16.36 -3.77
N PHE A 256 18.51 17.24 -3.63
CA PHE A 256 19.38 17.21 -2.47
C PHE A 256 18.64 17.61 -1.18
N ARG A 257 17.80 18.66 -1.23
CA ARG A 257 16.95 19.08 -0.11
C ARG A 257 15.99 17.97 0.31
N GLU A 258 15.34 17.32 -0.65
CA GLU A 258 14.44 16.20 -0.38
C GLU A 258 15.18 15.03 0.28
N ARG A 259 16.39 14.73 -0.19
CA ARG A 259 17.22 13.65 0.39
C ARG A 259 17.64 13.97 1.81
N ALA A 260 18.01 15.22 2.11
CA ALA A 260 18.32 15.66 3.47
C ALA A 260 17.11 15.54 4.40
N GLN A 261 15.92 15.93 3.93
CA GLN A 261 14.68 15.79 4.72
C GLN A 261 14.37 14.32 5.03
N ARG A 262 14.51 13.41 4.05
CA ARG A 262 14.32 11.97 4.26
C ARG A 262 15.30 11.37 5.27
N ILE A 263 16.56 11.81 5.23
CA ILE A 263 17.60 11.38 6.18
C ILE A 263 17.24 11.83 7.61
N ASN A 264 16.77 13.07 7.79
CA ASN A 264 16.33 13.56 9.09
C ASN A 264 15.09 12.82 9.61
N ASN A 265 14.08 12.61 8.76
CA ASN A 265 12.87 11.89 9.14
C ASN A 265 13.18 10.44 9.58
N ALA A 266 14.09 9.76 8.88
CA ALA A 266 14.53 8.42 9.25
C ALA A 266 15.26 8.39 10.61
N TRP A 267 16.13 9.38 10.87
CA TRP A 267 16.81 9.50 12.16
C TRP A 267 15.83 9.78 13.30
N ASP A 268 14.89 10.70 13.11
CA ASP A 268 13.88 11.03 14.13
C ASP A 268 12.98 9.83 14.45
N HIS A 269 12.67 9.01 13.45
CA HIS A 269 11.92 7.77 13.62
C HIS A 269 12.68 6.77 14.50
N ILE A 270 13.92 6.43 14.13
CA ILE A 270 14.76 5.48 14.87
C ILE A 270 15.02 5.98 16.30
N LYS A 271 15.25 7.28 16.46
CA LYS A 271 15.46 7.87 17.79
C LYS A 271 14.22 7.73 18.67
N LYS A 272 13.01 7.94 18.14
CA LYS A 272 11.75 7.74 18.86
C LYS A 272 11.52 6.27 19.19
N GLU A 273 11.74 5.37 18.24
CA GLU A 273 11.64 3.92 18.40
C GLU A 273 12.54 3.44 19.56
N ARG A 274 13.82 3.84 19.56
CA ARG A 274 14.81 3.41 20.56
C ARG A 274 14.60 4.04 21.94
N ASN A 275 14.09 5.26 22.00
CA ASN A 275 13.72 5.88 23.28
C ASN A 275 12.48 5.22 23.91
N ASN A 276 11.53 4.73 23.11
CA ASN A 276 10.33 4.06 23.62
C ASN A 276 10.59 2.61 24.06
N HIS A 277 11.72 2.01 23.65
CA HIS A 277 12.14 0.66 24.04
C HIS A 277 13.30 0.65 25.06
N ALA A 278 13.63 1.80 25.65
CA ALA A 278 14.54 1.86 26.78
C ALA A 278 13.81 1.39 28.06
N PRO A 279 14.39 0.48 28.86
CA PRO A 279 13.81 0.07 30.15
C PRO A 279 13.80 1.22 31.17
#